data_AF-A0A7S0XKK8-F1
#
_entry.id   AF-A0A7S0XKK8-F1
#
_cell.length_a   1.000
_cell.length_b   1.000
_cell.length_c   1.000
_cell.angle_alpha   90.00
_cell.angle_beta   90.00
_cell.angle_gamma   90.00
#
_symmetry.space_group_name_H-M   'P 1'
#
loop_
_entity.id
_entity.type
_entity.pdbx_description
1 polymer ?
#
loop_
_entity_poly.entity_id
_entity_poly.type
_entity_poly.pdbx_seq_one_letter_code
_entity_poly.pdbx_strand_id
1 'polypeptide(L)'
;MKFILSASLLLLLAMAPVAVQSHSLQVRYCVTNQMNLRIFIEHWHGGSSFFSGTVDFTDNSDGTTEKLLPLGDAINTASEDLPGCGSTSSLAAICNNYANNYNDWVYYDLPMGTCDTSTSYTIGTGDDGKASTGDDNNCYLQEKCSGLFPVRIDLTLPCPSESPSTIPSSVPSVEPSSIPSSMPSVE
;
A
#
# COMPACT_ATOMS: atom_id res chain seq x y z
N MET A 1 -52.62 -37.60 -5.87
CA MET A 1 -51.83 -36.54 -5.20
C MET A 1 -50.35 -36.83 -5.38
N LYS A 2 -49.72 -36.22 -6.37
CA LYS A 2 -48.27 -36.19 -6.68
C LYS A 2 -48.15 -35.21 -7.86
N PHE A 3 -47.02 -34.52 -8.02
CA PHE A 3 -46.73 -33.55 -9.10
C PHE A 3 -47.02 -32.05 -8.86
N ILE A 4 -46.86 -31.52 -7.64
CA ILE A 4 -46.68 -30.05 -7.47
C ILE A 4 -45.29 -29.69 -6.92
N LEU A 5 -44.54 -30.63 -6.32
CA LEU A 5 -43.22 -30.34 -5.73
C LEU A 5 -42.07 -30.11 -6.72
N SER A 6 -42.25 -30.33 -8.03
CA SER A 6 -41.10 -30.35 -8.95
C SER A 6 -40.72 -28.99 -9.54
N ALA A 7 -41.65 -28.02 -9.63
CA ALA A 7 -41.39 -26.73 -10.26
C ALA A 7 -40.75 -25.71 -9.29
N SER A 8 -41.16 -25.70 -8.02
CA SER A 8 -40.62 -24.77 -7.02
C SER A 8 -39.19 -25.09 -6.58
N LEU A 9 -38.78 -26.37 -6.61
CA LEU A 9 -37.40 -26.77 -6.28
C LEU A 9 -36.40 -26.41 -7.39
N LEU A 10 -36.82 -26.47 -8.66
CA LEU A 10 -36.00 -26.02 -9.80
C LEU A 10 -35.82 -24.50 -9.81
N LEU A 11 -36.83 -23.74 -9.39
CA LEU A 11 -36.75 -22.28 -9.33
C LEU A 11 -35.87 -21.79 -8.17
N LEU A 12 -35.81 -22.52 -7.05
CA LEU A 12 -34.87 -22.22 -5.95
C LEU A 12 -33.41 -22.53 -6.31
N LEU A 13 -33.13 -23.56 -7.13
CA LEU A 13 -31.77 -23.88 -7.59
C LEU A 13 -31.20 -22.85 -8.57
N ALA A 14 -32.06 -22.07 -9.24
CA ALA A 14 -31.66 -21.00 -10.17
C ALA A 14 -31.30 -19.68 -9.47
N MET A 15 -31.52 -19.58 -8.16
CA MET A 15 -31.15 -18.44 -7.30
C MET A 15 -29.89 -18.74 -6.47
N ALA A 16 -29.02 -19.62 -6.97
CA ALA A 16 -27.69 -19.76 -6.39
C ALA A 16 -26.97 -18.39 -6.52
N PRO A 17 -26.34 -17.88 -5.44
CA PRO A 17 -25.57 -16.65 -5.54
C PRO A 17 -24.49 -16.85 -6.60
N VAL A 18 -24.57 -16.09 -7.68
CA VAL A 18 -23.43 -15.94 -8.58
C VAL A 18 -22.33 -15.28 -7.77
N ALA A 19 -21.21 -15.99 -7.58
CA ALA A 19 -20.02 -15.37 -7.03
C ALA A 19 -19.67 -14.20 -7.96
N VAL A 20 -19.74 -12.98 -7.42
CA VAL A 20 -19.36 -11.78 -8.14
C VAL A 20 -17.84 -11.73 -8.08
N GLN A 21 -17.18 -12.18 -9.14
CA GLN A 21 -15.73 -12.25 -9.23
C GLN A 21 -15.18 -10.86 -9.55
N SER A 22 -14.46 -10.24 -8.62
CA SER A 22 -13.73 -9.00 -8.90
C SER A 22 -12.36 -9.34 -9.47
N HIS A 23 -11.99 -8.63 -10.54
CA HIS A 23 -10.68 -8.77 -11.15
C HIS A 23 -9.73 -7.72 -10.61
N SER A 24 -8.56 -8.11 -10.13
CA SER A 24 -7.44 -7.18 -9.96
C SER A 24 -6.90 -6.76 -11.32
N LEU A 25 -6.72 -5.45 -11.53
CA LEU A 25 -6.41 -4.90 -12.86
C LEU A 25 -5.06 -4.18 -12.93
N GLN A 26 -4.64 -3.53 -11.86
CA GLN A 26 -3.31 -2.93 -11.78
C GLN A 26 -2.90 -2.74 -10.33
N VAL A 27 -1.60 -2.63 -10.12
CA VAL A 27 -0.98 -2.33 -8.83
C VAL A 27 -0.20 -1.03 -8.98
N ARG A 28 -0.51 -0.06 -8.13
CA ARG A 28 0.22 1.21 -8.03
C ARG A 28 0.71 1.42 -6.60
N TYR A 29 1.69 2.28 -6.42
CA TYR A 29 2.23 2.56 -5.09
C TYR A 29 2.81 3.96 -4.96
N CYS A 30 2.92 4.45 -3.73
CA CYS A 30 3.73 5.63 -3.42
C CYS A 30 4.20 5.58 -1.95
N VAL A 31 5.04 6.55 -1.57
CA VAL A 31 5.35 6.82 -0.17
C VAL A 31 4.43 7.91 0.34
N THR A 32 3.70 7.65 1.43
CA THR A 32 2.81 8.64 2.04
C THR A 32 3.58 9.63 2.92
N ASN A 33 2.93 10.74 3.30
CA ASN A 33 3.49 11.69 4.27
C ASN A 33 3.70 11.09 5.68
N GLN A 34 3.08 9.95 5.98
CA GLN A 34 3.30 9.20 7.22
C GLN A 34 4.48 8.23 7.12
N MET A 35 5.24 8.27 6.02
CA MET A 35 6.36 7.36 5.75
C MET A 35 5.92 5.90 5.65
N ASN A 36 4.73 5.66 5.10
CA ASN A 36 4.26 4.32 4.74
C ASN A 36 4.42 4.09 3.25
N LEU A 37 4.68 2.84 2.87
CA LEU A 37 4.51 2.39 1.50
C LEU A 37 3.02 2.12 1.32
N ARG A 38 2.34 3.02 0.61
CA ARG A 38 0.94 2.81 0.25
C ARG A 38 0.85 2.09 -1.08
N ILE A 39 0.09 1.00 -1.11
CA ILE A 39 -0.13 0.15 -2.27
C ILE A 39 -1.61 0.21 -2.61
N PHE A 40 -1.91 0.48 -3.88
CA PHE A 40 -3.24 0.49 -4.46
C PHE A 40 -3.40 -0.69 -5.41
N ILE A 41 -4.53 -1.38 -5.30
CA ILE A 41 -4.92 -2.43 -6.25
C ILE A 41 -6.25 -2.01 -6.86
N GLU A 42 -6.28 -1.79 -8.18
CA GLU A 42 -7.52 -1.51 -8.89
C GLU A 42 -8.32 -2.81 -9.01
N HIS A 43 -9.61 -2.71 -8.75
CA HIS A 43 -10.57 -3.79 -8.91
C HIS A 43 -11.78 -3.35 -9.73
N TRP A 44 -12.59 -4.31 -10.20
CA TRP A 44 -13.88 -4.07 -10.84
C TRP A 44 -14.98 -4.51 -9.87
N HIS A 45 -15.83 -3.62 -9.32
CA HIS A 45 -17.22 -3.88 -8.83
C HIS A 45 -17.90 -2.71 -8.07
N GLY A 46 -17.36 -1.49 -8.04
CA GLY A 46 -17.92 -0.41 -7.22
C GLY A 46 -17.80 -0.64 -5.70
N GLY A 47 -18.13 0.38 -4.92
CA GLY A 47 -17.76 0.46 -3.49
C GLY A 47 -18.79 -0.04 -2.48
N SER A 48 -19.08 -1.35 -2.40
CA SER A 48 -20.11 -1.80 -1.44
C SER A 48 -19.90 -3.10 -0.63
N SER A 49 -18.66 -3.57 -0.42
CA SER A 49 -18.34 -4.38 0.79
C SER A 49 -16.83 -4.56 1.04
N PHE A 50 -16.18 -3.62 1.73
CA PHE A 50 -14.72 -3.47 1.85
C PHE A 50 -13.91 -4.57 2.57
N PHE A 51 -14.51 -5.66 3.03
CA PHE A 51 -13.85 -6.61 3.94
C PHE A 51 -13.77 -8.06 3.43
N SER A 52 -14.07 -8.28 2.18
CA SER A 52 -14.06 -9.61 1.58
C SER A 52 -12.73 -9.86 0.85
N GLY A 53 -11.60 -9.89 1.57
CA GLY A 53 -10.35 -10.42 1.02
C GLY A 53 -9.07 -9.90 1.65
N THR A 54 -8.06 -10.77 1.72
CA THR A 54 -6.71 -10.42 2.18
C THR A 54 -5.68 -10.50 1.05
N VAL A 55 -4.67 -9.64 1.10
CA VAL A 55 -3.48 -9.68 0.24
C VAL A 55 -2.31 -10.23 1.05
N ASP A 56 -1.44 -11.01 0.39
CA ASP A 56 -0.17 -11.44 0.98
C ASP A 56 0.91 -10.41 0.70
N PHE A 57 1.55 -9.90 1.75
CA PHE A 57 2.72 -9.05 1.66
C PHE A 57 3.90 -9.77 2.27
N THR A 58 4.87 -10.14 1.43
CA THR A 58 6.14 -10.73 1.86
C THR A 58 7.20 -9.63 1.98
N ASP A 59 7.71 -9.40 3.19
CA ASP A 59 8.91 -8.58 3.41
C ASP A 59 10.12 -9.34 2.88
N ASN A 60 10.80 -8.78 1.89
CA ASN A 60 11.94 -9.44 1.27
C ASN A 60 13.23 -9.30 2.09
N SER A 61 13.24 -8.54 3.19
CA SER A 61 14.41 -8.40 4.06
C SER A 61 14.58 -9.59 5.00
N ASP A 62 13.47 -10.17 5.48
CA ASP A 62 13.46 -11.29 6.41
C ASP A 62 12.63 -12.50 5.93
N GLY A 63 11.90 -12.35 4.82
CA GLY A 63 11.06 -13.39 4.22
C GLY A 63 9.71 -13.59 4.92
N THR A 64 9.36 -12.77 5.90
CA THR A 64 8.07 -12.86 6.61
C THR A 64 6.92 -12.47 5.68
N THR A 65 5.78 -13.14 5.83
CA THR A 65 4.58 -12.86 5.02
C THR A 65 3.40 -12.57 5.93
N GLU A 66 2.74 -11.44 5.67
CA GLU A 66 1.54 -11.01 6.38
C GLU A 66 0.31 -11.02 5.45
N LYS A 67 -0.82 -11.48 5.98
CA LYS A 67 -2.14 -11.43 5.34
C LYS A 67 -2.88 -10.20 5.84
N LEU A 68 -3.03 -9.19 4.99
CA LEU A 68 -3.65 -7.93 5.38
C LEU A 68 -5.00 -7.74 4.71
N LEU A 69 -5.97 -7.23 5.47
CA LEU A 69 -7.19 -6.62 4.95
C LEU A 69 -6.88 -5.22 4.41
N PRO A 70 -7.65 -4.72 3.42
CA PRO A 70 -7.48 -3.35 2.95
C PRO A 70 -7.75 -2.37 4.09
N LEU A 71 -6.96 -1.30 4.14
CA LEU A 71 -7.12 -0.21 5.11
C LEU A 71 -8.30 0.70 4.74
N GLY A 72 -8.60 0.79 3.44
CA GLY A 72 -9.71 1.53 2.90
C GLY A 72 -9.77 1.42 1.38
N ASP A 73 -10.59 2.28 0.78
CA ASP A 73 -10.92 2.31 -0.64
C ASP A 73 -10.82 3.72 -1.25
N ALA A 74 -10.69 3.77 -2.57
CA ALA A 74 -10.85 4.96 -3.37
C ALA A 74 -11.70 4.61 -4.60
N ILE A 75 -12.98 4.96 -4.56
CA ILE A 75 -13.97 4.52 -5.55
C ILE A 75 -14.17 5.62 -6.59
N ASN A 76 -14.33 5.24 -7.86
CA ASN A 76 -14.36 6.17 -9.01
C ASN A 76 -13.24 7.23 -8.97
N THR A 77 -12.04 6.84 -8.52
CA THR A 77 -10.90 7.74 -8.31
C THR A 77 -9.84 7.50 -9.38
N ALA A 78 -9.55 8.50 -10.20
CA ALA A 78 -8.51 8.38 -11.22
C ALA A 78 -7.13 8.14 -10.57
N SER A 79 -6.23 7.46 -11.29
CA SER A 79 -4.91 7.06 -10.77
C SER A 79 -4.03 8.23 -10.29
N GLU A 80 -4.28 9.41 -10.84
CA GLU A 80 -3.64 10.69 -10.55
C GLU A 80 -4.22 11.41 -9.32
N ASP A 81 -5.36 10.95 -8.80
CA ASP A 81 -6.07 11.54 -7.67
C ASP A 81 -6.09 10.59 -6.44
N LEU A 82 -5.27 9.53 -6.47
CA LEU A 82 -5.22 8.52 -5.41
C LEU A 82 -4.90 9.14 -4.03
N PRO A 83 -5.67 8.82 -2.98
CA PRO A 83 -5.55 9.49 -1.69
C PRO A 83 -4.18 9.25 -1.04
N GLY A 84 -3.45 10.34 -0.77
CA GLY A 84 -2.11 10.30 -0.18
C GLY A 84 -0.97 10.10 -1.18
N CYS A 85 -1.27 9.85 -2.46
CA CYS A 85 -0.27 9.74 -3.53
C CYS A 85 -0.47 10.78 -4.64
N GLY A 86 -1.72 11.03 -5.04
CA GLY A 86 -2.05 11.78 -6.23
C GLY A 86 -1.23 11.33 -7.44
N SER A 87 -0.71 12.30 -8.19
CA SER A 87 0.11 12.09 -9.39
C SER A 87 1.51 11.53 -9.12
N THR A 88 1.89 11.30 -7.86
CA THR A 88 3.19 10.71 -7.49
C THR A 88 3.19 9.18 -7.46
N SER A 89 2.03 8.55 -7.70
CA SER A 89 1.93 7.09 -7.72
C SER A 89 2.71 6.48 -8.88
N SER A 90 3.47 5.42 -8.60
CA SER A 90 4.21 4.62 -9.57
C SER A 90 3.44 3.34 -9.93
N LEU A 91 3.56 2.88 -11.18
CA LEU A 91 2.95 1.64 -11.66
C LEU A 91 3.89 0.46 -11.35
N ALA A 92 3.40 -0.56 -10.64
CA ALA A 92 4.14 -1.79 -10.36
C ALA A 92 3.78 -2.93 -11.32
N ALA A 93 2.48 -3.13 -11.56
CA ALA A 93 1.98 -4.17 -12.46
C ALA A 93 0.64 -3.76 -13.08
N ILE A 94 0.33 -4.31 -14.26
CA ILE A 94 -0.84 -3.91 -15.04
C ILE A 94 -1.41 -5.07 -15.88
N CYS A 95 -2.73 -5.17 -15.91
CA CYS A 95 -3.50 -5.91 -16.90
C CYS A 95 -3.79 -5.00 -18.08
N ASN A 96 -3.07 -5.21 -19.17
CA ASN A 96 -3.23 -4.43 -20.40
C ASN A 96 -4.69 -4.38 -20.84
N ASN A 97 -5.14 -3.20 -21.26
CA ASN A 97 -6.50 -2.88 -21.75
C ASN A 97 -7.61 -2.79 -20.68
N TYR A 98 -7.33 -3.13 -19.42
CA TYR A 98 -8.35 -3.08 -18.35
C TYR A 98 -8.08 -1.99 -17.31
N ALA A 99 -6.81 -1.60 -17.14
CA ALA A 99 -6.41 -0.60 -16.16
C ALA A 99 -7.05 0.77 -16.40
N ASN A 100 -7.48 1.41 -15.31
CA ASN A 100 -8.17 2.72 -15.25
C ASN A 100 -9.56 2.74 -15.89
N ASN A 101 -10.11 1.58 -16.27
CA ASN A 101 -11.47 1.51 -16.80
C ASN A 101 -12.52 1.62 -15.70
N TYR A 102 -12.17 1.25 -14.46
CA TYR A 102 -13.11 1.18 -13.34
C TYR A 102 -12.78 2.21 -12.28
N ASN A 103 -11.49 2.47 -12.04
CA ASN A 103 -11.04 3.47 -11.07
C ASN A 103 -11.57 3.18 -9.65
N ASP A 104 -11.81 1.91 -9.34
CA ASP A 104 -12.16 1.46 -8.00
C ASP A 104 -10.94 0.79 -7.40
N TRP A 105 -10.50 1.30 -6.26
CA TRP A 105 -9.25 0.89 -5.64
C TRP A 105 -9.47 0.49 -4.21
N VAL A 106 -8.69 -0.51 -3.78
CA VAL A 106 -8.41 -0.74 -2.36
C VAL A 106 -6.96 -0.39 -2.08
N TYR A 107 -6.66 0.05 -0.86
CA TYR A 107 -5.30 0.39 -0.47
C TYR A 107 -4.85 -0.20 0.86
N TYR A 108 -3.54 -0.39 0.95
CA TYR A 108 -2.81 -0.96 2.08
C TYR A 108 -1.65 -0.04 2.42
N ASP A 109 -1.32 0.07 3.70
CA ASP A 109 -0.13 0.77 4.17
C ASP A 109 0.80 -0.25 4.81
N LEU A 110 2.03 -0.34 4.30
CA LEU A 110 3.10 -1.08 4.94
C LEU A 110 4.06 -0.10 5.62
N PRO A 111 4.54 -0.43 6.82
CA PRO A 111 5.54 0.41 7.48
C PRO A 111 6.79 0.46 6.61
N MET A 112 7.35 1.65 6.42
CA MET A 112 8.70 1.76 5.90
C MET A 112 9.66 1.99 7.06
N GLY A 113 10.91 1.54 6.88
CA GLY A 113 11.96 1.76 7.86
C GLY A 113 12.30 3.24 8.04
N THR A 114 13.37 3.52 8.78
CA THR A 114 13.91 4.88 8.85
C THR A 114 14.39 5.35 7.48
N CYS A 115 14.55 6.65 7.29
CA CYS A 115 15.08 7.19 6.04
C CYS A 115 16.43 6.54 5.63
N ASP A 116 16.75 6.55 4.35
CA ASP A 116 17.89 5.86 3.70
C ASP A 116 17.88 4.33 3.83
N THR A 117 16.85 3.73 4.43
CA THR A 117 16.66 2.28 4.35
C THR A 117 15.97 1.91 3.04
N SER A 118 16.49 0.86 2.39
CA SER A 118 15.81 0.24 1.27
C SER A 118 14.77 -0.73 1.81
N THR A 119 13.54 -0.62 1.33
CA THR A 119 12.44 -1.52 1.65
C THR A 119 12.04 -2.27 0.38
N SER A 120 11.74 -3.55 0.53
CA SER A 120 11.36 -4.41 -0.58
C SER A 120 10.23 -5.34 -0.16
N TYR A 121 9.11 -5.26 -0.88
CA TYR A 121 7.95 -6.12 -0.65
C TYR A 121 7.56 -6.88 -1.91
N THR A 122 7.17 -8.13 -1.72
CA THR A 122 6.50 -8.92 -2.76
C THR A 122 5.04 -9.07 -2.41
N ILE A 123 4.18 -8.65 -3.33
CA ILE A 123 2.73 -8.66 -3.20
C ILE A 123 2.22 -9.90 -3.92
N GLY A 124 1.50 -10.76 -3.19
CA GLY A 124 0.86 -11.96 -3.70
C GLY A 124 -0.66 -11.89 -3.61
N THR A 125 -1.35 -12.72 -4.39
CA THR A 125 -2.76 -13.00 -4.12
C THR A 125 -2.81 -13.78 -2.82
N GLY A 126 -3.57 -13.31 -1.82
CA GLY A 126 -3.68 -13.95 -0.49
C GLY A 126 -4.25 -15.37 -0.48
N ASP A 127 -4.34 -16.01 -1.65
CA ASP A 127 -4.75 -17.37 -1.89
C ASP A 127 -3.48 -18.25 -1.86
N ASP A 128 -3.51 -19.31 -1.06
CA ASP A 128 -2.45 -20.32 -0.90
C ASP A 128 -2.21 -21.18 -2.17
N GLY A 129 -2.53 -20.65 -3.36
CA GLY A 129 -2.53 -21.39 -4.62
C GLY A 129 -3.71 -22.35 -4.76
N LYS A 130 -4.68 -22.35 -3.84
CA LYS A 130 -5.95 -23.03 -4.06
C LYS A 130 -6.86 -22.13 -4.89
N ALA A 131 -7.42 -22.70 -5.95
CA ALA A 131 -8.60 -22.14 -6.57
C ALA A 131 -9.64 -21.99 -5.47
N SER A 132 -10.19 -20.77 -5.28
CA SER A 132 -11.19 -20.50 -4.26
C SER A 132 -12.25 -21.60 -4.27
N THR A 133 -12.21 -22.46 -3.26
CA THR A 133 -13.43 -23.11 -2.81
C THR A 133 -14.30 -21.94 -2.32
N GLY A 134 -15.60 -21.92 -2.61
CA GLY A 134 -16.48 -20.75 -2.47
C GLY A 134 -16.68 -20.17 -1.06
N ASP A 135 -15.74 -20.42 -0.15
CA ASP A 135 -15.58 -19.98 1.23
C ASP A 135 -14.38 -19.02 1.43
N ASP A 136 -13.51 -18.85 0.44
CA ASP A 136 -12.52 -17.78 0.47
C ASP A 136 -13.23 -16.46 0.18
N ASN A 137 -13.43 -15.68 1.22
CA ASN A 137 -14.05 -14.36 1.12
C ASN A 137 -13.27 -13.41 0.19
N ASN A 138 -12.20 -13.79 -0.50
CA ASN A 138 -11.32 -12.95 -1.31
C ASN A 138 -11.88 -12.53 -2.69
N CYS A 139 -13.13 -12.06 -2.75
CA CYS A 139 -13.75 -11.72 -4.03
C CYS A 139 -12.99 -10.62 -4.79
N TYR A 140 -12.18 -9.78 -4.09
CA TYR A 140 -11.45 -8.68 -4.70
C TYR A 140 -10.26 -9.08 -5.56
N LEU A 141 -9.64 -10.24 -5.29
CA LEU A 141 -8.37 -10.64 -5.91
C LEU A 141 -8.44 -12.00 -6.62
N GLN A 142 -9.64 -12.60 -6.65
CA GLN A 142 -9.89 -13.93 -7.19
C GLN A 142 -9.53 -14.06 -8.67
N GLU A 143 -9.73 -12.99 -9.46
CA GLU A 143 -9.40 -13.00 -10.88
C GLU A 143 -8.31 -11.97 -11.19
N LYS A 144 -7.34 -12.39 -11.99
CA LYS A 144 -6.23 -11.55 -12.44
C LYS A 144 -5.79 -11.97 -13.82
N CYS A 145 -5.27 -11.04 -14.60
CA CYS A 145 -4.54 -11.42 -15.80
C CYS A 145 -3.23 -12.13 -15.44
N SER A 146 -2.69 -12.89 -16.39
CA SER A 146 -1.38 -13.52 -16.25
C SER A 146 -0.30 -12.45 -16.03
N GLY A 147 0.55 -12.65 -15.02
CA GLY A 147 1.68 -11.78 -14.71
C GLY A 147 1.38 -10.56 -13.84
N LEU A 148 0.13 -10.36 -13.37
CA LEU A 148 -0.17 -9.26 -12.44
C LEU A 148 0.44 -9.50 -11.04
N PHE A 149 0.34 -10.74 -10.55
CA PHE A 149 0.92 -11.18 -9.29
C PHE A 149 1.72 -12.48 -9.48
N PRO A 150 2.78 -12.71 -8.69
CA PRO A 150 3.31 -11.80 -7.68
C PRO A 150 4.00 -10.59 -8.31
N VAL A 151 3.97 -9.44 -7.64
CA VAL A 151 4.70 -8.23 -8.06
C VAL A 151 5.63 -7.79 -6.94
N ARG A 152 6.86 -7.41 -7.30
CA ARG A 152 7.85 -6.90 -6.37
C ARG A 152 7.92 -5.37 -6.49
N ILE A 153 7.98 -4.71 -5.34
CA ILE A 153 8.23 -3.28 -5.23
C ILE A 153 9.48 -3.08 -4.40
N ASP A 154 10.47 -2.41 -4.99
CA ASP A 154 11.70 -2.01 -4.32
C ASP A 154 11.75 -0.48 -4.24
N LEU A 155 11.97 0.06 -3.05
CA LEU A 155 12.11 1.51 -2.84
C LEU A 155 13.25 1.81 -1.88
N THR A 156 13.77 3.02 -2.00
CA THR A 156 14.65 3.64 -1.00
C THR A 156 14.01 4.94 -0.55
N LEU A 157 13.83 5.11 0.76
CA LEU A 157 13.27 6.35 1.30
C LEU A 157 14.30 7.48 1.19
N PRO A 158 13.99 8.57 0.46
CA PRO A 158 14.85 9.74 0.49
C PRO A 158 14.76 10.42 1.87
N CYS A 159 15.90 10.62 2.53
CA CYS A 159 15.96 11.52 3.67
C CYS A 159 15.51 12.93 3.26
N PRO A 160 14.68 13.63 4.06
CA PRO A 160 14.66 15.08 3.98
C PRO A 160 16.08 15.55 4.29
N SER A 161 16.79 16.07 3.29
CA SER A 161 18.04 16.79 3.52
C SER A 161 17.72 17.86 4.55
N GLU A 162 18.46 17.89 5.68
CA GLU A 162 18.42 19.06 6.55
C GLU A 162 18.66 20.27 5.65
N SER A 163 17.65 21.12 5.52
CA SER A 163 17.82 22.39 4.83
C SER A 163 18.92 23.13 5.60
N PRO A 164 20.01 23.60 4.96
CA PRO A 164 21.08 24.25 5.68
C PRO A 164 20.48 25.42 6.47
N SER A 165 20.54 25.29 7.79
CA SER A 165 19.94 26.24 8.71
C SER A 165 20.52 27.63 8.43
N THR A 166 19.74 28.52 7.83
CA THR A 166 20.17 29.90 7.52
C THR A 166 20.18 30.78 8.76
N ILE A 167 20.27 30.21 9.97
CA ILE A 167 20.40 30.98 11.21
C ILE A 167 21.80 31.61 11.20
N PRO A 168 21.92 32.94 11.07
CA PRO A 168 23.21 33.59 11.21
C PRO A 168 23.69 33.37 12.63
N SER A 169 24.89 32.81 12.80
CA SER A 169 25.52 32.67 14.10
C SER A 169 25.79 34.05 14.69
N SER A 170 24.87 34.54 15.51
CA SER A 170 24.98 35.84 16.18
C SER A 170 25.75 35.74 17.49
N VAL A 171 26.85 34.97 17.52
CA VAL A 171 27.72 34.92 18.69
C VAL A 171 28.83 35.97 18.52
N PRO A 172 28.82 37.07 19.28
CA PRO A 172 29.93 38.00 19.28
C PRO A 172 31.11 37.33 20.00
N SER A 173 32.19 37.08 19.26
CA SER A 173 33.47 36.66 19.82
C SER A 173 34.16 37.85 20.49
N VAL A 174 33.85 38.12 21.76
CA VAL A 174 34.68 39.02 22.57
C VAL A 174 34.76 38.54 24.01
N GLU A 175 35.87 37.87 24.35
CA GLU A 175 36.59 38.18 25.60
C GLU A 175 38.03 37.65 25.54
N PRO A 176 39.04 38.52 25.66
CA PRO A 176 40.31 38.12 26.26
C PRO A 176 40.42 38.70 27.68
N SER A 177 40.63 37.79 28.62
CA SER A 177 40.88 38.04 30.04
C SER A 177 42.00 39.06 30.28
N SER A 178 41.75 39.99 31.20
CA SER A 178 42.80 40.81 31.81
C SER A 178 43.61 39.96 32.80
N ILE A 179 44.86 39.69 32.43
CA ILE A 179 45.89 39.13 33.33
C ILE A 179 46.31 40.22 34.32
N PRO A 180 46.30 39.97 35.66
CA PRO A 180 46.96 40.86 36.61
C PRO A 180 48.48 40.60 36.60
N SER A 181 49.26 41.66 36.40
CA SER A 181 50.72 41.59 36.39
C SER A 181 51.29 41.56 37.81
N SER A 182 52.05 40.50 38.10
CA SER A 182 53.26 40.41 38.93
C SER A 182 53.25 40.85 40.41
N MET A 183 53.48 39.84 41.27
CA MET A 183 54.03 39.88 42.63
C MET A 183 55.55 40.27 42.67
N PRO A 184 56.18 40.44 43.86
CA PRO A 184 57.27 41.40 44.13
C PRO A 184 58.71 40.84 44.05
N SER A 185 59.70 41.74 44.09
CA SER A 185 61.08 41.48 44.57
C SER A 185 61.68 42.81 45.06
N VAL A 186 61.84 42.98 46.39
CA VAL A 186 63.10 42.94 47.17
C VAL A 186 64.08 44.08 46.85
N GLU A 187 64.15 45.06 47.76
CA GLU A 187 65.31 45.38 48.62
C GLU A 187 64.83 45.98 49.95
#